data_AF-A0A7C3ECI0-F1
#
_entry.id   AF-A0A7C3ECI0-F1
#
_cell.length_a   1.000
_cell.length_b   1.000
_cell.length_c   1.000
_cell.angle_alpha   90.00
_cell.angle_beta   90.00
_cell.angle_gamma   90.00
#
_symmetry.space_group_name_H-M   'P 1'
#
loop_
_entity.id
_entity.type
_entity.pdbx_description
1 polymer ?
#
loop_
_entity_poly.entity_id
_entity_poly.type
_entity_poly.pdbx_seq_one_letter_code
_entity_poly.pdbx_strand_id
1 'polypeptide(L)'
;MRQGITMLRSLLGFEWRKSNAHLLLLSKFLHPRTLDDFATSDAWKTVLGENPHQAIKRFLDQGVLMQADLRAQLDYKFKAVELKEMLKKRGLSVSGRKGDLIQRLIQADPQGMKQAVSGLTVLICSEQGQEIAENYLANEKAQRRNVEQQVMGYLRQRKFQRC
;
A
#
# COMPACT_ATOMS: atom_id res chain seq x y z
N MET A 1 -11.50 12.17 27.52
CA MET A 1 -12.18 13.04 26.53
C MET A 1 -11.51 13.00 25.15
N ARG A 2 -11.39 11.83 24.49
CA ARG A 2 -10.78 11.70 23.14
C ARG A 2 -11.71 11.16 22.06
N GLN A 3 -12.92 10.72 22.41
CA GLN A 3 -13.86 10.13 21.44
C GLN A 3 -14.76 11.17 20.74
N GLY A 4 -14.90 12.38 21.27
CA GLY A 4 -15.76 13.43 20.69
C GLY A 4 -15.23 14.06 19.40
N ILE A 5 -13.90 14.14 19.21
CA ILE A 5 -13.29 14.76 18.03
C ILE A 5 -13.43 13.86 16.78
N THR A 6 -13.44 12.54 16.97
CA THR A 6 -13.54 11.57 15.87
C THR A 6 -14.96 11.50 15.28
N MET A 7 -16.00 11.64 16.12
CA MET A 7 -17.39 11.72 15.65
C MET A 7 -17.69 13.04 14.91
N LEU A 8 -17.05 14.16 15.29
CA LEU A 8 -17.36 15.47 14.70
C LEU A 8 -16.85 15.63 13.25
N ARG A 9 -15.77 14.94 12.85
CA ARG A 9 -15.27 14.97 11.45
C ARG A 9 -16.16 14.18 10.49
N SER A 10 -16.98 13.26 10.98
CA SER A 10 -17.98 12.54 10.18
C SER A 10 -19.16 13.44 9.78
N LEU A 11 -19.41 14.53 10.52
CA LEU A 11 -20.52 15.45 10.29
C LEU A 11 -20.12 16.67 9.45
N LEU A 12 -18.82 16.87 9.18
CA LEU A 12 -18.25 17.96 8.40
C LEU A 12 -17.32 17.42 7.30
N GLY A 13 -17.88 16.82 6.25
CA GLY A 13 -17.36 16.82 4.87
C GLY A 13 -15.85 16.66 4.62
N PHE A 14 -15.13 15.81 5.36
CA PHE A 14 -13.71 15.57 5.07
C PHE A 14 -13.54 14.73 3.80
N GLU A 15 -13.31 15.41 2.68
CA GLU A 15 -13.06 14.83 1.35
C GLU A 15 -11.60 14.37 1.21
N TRP A 16 -11.27 13.20 1.77
CA TRP A 16 -9.90 12.64 1.70
C TRP A 16 -9.37 12.49 0.27
N ARG A 17 -10.26 12.33 -0.73
CA ARG A 17 -9.94 12.23 -2.16
C ARG A 17 -9.28 13.48 -2.73
N LYS A 18 -9.36 14.62 -2.02
CA LYS A 18 -8.68 15.88 -2.37
C LYS A 18 -7.38 16.09 -1.60
N SER A 19 -7.02 15.16 -0.70
CA SER A 19 -5.81 15.26 0.13
C SER A 19 -4.69 14.42 -0.47
N ASN A 20 -3.63 15.08 -0.95
CA ASN A 20 -2.44 14.39 -1.50
C ASN A 20 -1.83 13.40 -0.51
N ALA A 21 -1.84 13.71 0.80
CA ALA A 21 -1.35 12.81 1.83
C ALA A 21 -2.13 11.49 1.89
N HIS A 22 -3.46 11.57 1.78
CA HIS A 22 -4.34 10.40 1.80
C HIS A 22 -4.27 9.61 0.50
N LEU A 23 -4.18 10.30 -0.64
CA LEU A 23 -3.95 9.66 -1.94
C LEU A 23 -2.60 8.95 -1.99
N LEU A 24 -1.54 9.57 -1.43
CA LEU A 24 -0.23 8.96 -1.29
C LEU A 24 -0.24 7.75 -0.36
N LEU A 25 -1.00 7.80 0.74
CA LEU A 25 -1.19 6.65 1.64
C LEU A 25 -1.90 5.52 0.90
N LEU A 26 -3.02 5.80 0.22
CA LEU A 26 -3.75 4.82 -0.57
C LEU A 26 -2.85 4.17 -1.62
N SER A 27 -2.01 4.96 -2.29
CA SER A 27 -1.09 4.45 -3.31
C SER A 27 -0.07 3.44 -2.77
N LYS A 28 0.16 3.36 -1.46
CA LYS A 28 1.05 2.35 -0.87
C LYS A 28 0.42 0.95 -0.87
N PHE A 29 -0.91 0.87 -0.96
CA PHE A 29 -1.67 -0.37 -1.03
C PHE A 29 -1.87 -0.88 -2.47
N LEU A 30 -1.27 -0.25 -3.48
CA LEU A 30 -1.05 -0.86 -4.80
C LEU A 30 -0.20 -2.14 -4.70
N HIS A 31 0.51 -2.29 -3.59
CA HIS A 31 1.12 -3.54 -3.16
C HIS A 31 0.54 -3.95 -1.81
N PRO A 32 0.47 -5.25 -1.49
CA PRO A 32 -0.05 -5.71 -0.21
C PRO A 32 0.70 -5.07 0.97
N ARG A 33 -0.04 -4.57 1.97
CA ARG A 33 0.49 -3.89 3.17
C ARG A 33 -0.34 -4.21 4.41
N THR A 34 0.24 -4.07 5.58
CA THR A 34 -0.48 -4.15 6.86
C THR A 34 -0.78 -2.75 7.40
N LEU A 35 -1.63 -2.66 8.42
CA LEU A 35 -1.90 -1.40 9.11
C LEU A 35 -0.63 -0.87 9.80
N ASP A 36 0.15 -1.78 10.39
CA ASP A 36 1.32 -1.46 11.19
C ASP A 36 2.46 -0.87 10.35
N ASP A 37 2.51 -1.15 9.04
CA ASP A 37 3.48 -0.57 8.10
C ASP A 37 3.51 0.97 8.13
N PHE A 38 2.41 1.61 8.57
CA PHE A 38 2.26 3.07 8.59
C PHE A 38 2.17 3.67 9.99
N ALA A 39 2.06 2.85 11.03
CA ALA A 39 1.85 3.30 12.41
C ALA A 39 3.13 3.32 13.25
N THR A 40 4.23 2.76 12.73
CA THR A 40 5.53 2.69 13.44
C THR A 40 6.19 4.05 13.67
N SER A 41 5.86 5.08 12.88
CA SER A 41 6.39 6.44 13.05
C SER A 41 5.30 7.50 13.01
N ASP A 42 5.50 8.61 13.72
CA ASP A 42 4.58 9.75 13.73
C ASP A 42 4.60 10.56 12.42
N ALA A 43 5.45 10.22 11.46
CA ALA A 43 5.56 10.92 10.18
C ALA A 43 4.23 10.95 9.42
N TRP A 44 3.57 9.79 9.29
CA TRP A 44 2.27 9.71 8.60
C TRP A 44 1.18 10.45 9.34
N LYS A 45 1.13 10.31 10.67
CA LYS A 45 0.15 11.02 11.50
C LYS A 45 0.27 12.54 11.33
N THR A 46 1.50 13.04 11.24
CA THR A 46 1.78 14.47 11.02
C THR A 46 1.29 14.94 9.65
N VAL A 47 1.62 14.21 8.59
CA VAL A 47 1.27 14.58 7.20
C VAL A 47 -0.21 14.41 6.90
N LEU A 48 -0.87 13.42 7.50
CA LEU A 48 -2.31 13.18 7.34
C LEU A 48 -3.16 14.13 8.18
N GLY A 49 -2.64 14.66 9.30
CA GLY A 49 -3.43 15.40 10.28
C GLY A 49 -4.48 14.53 11.00
N GLU A 50 -4.29 13.22 10.98
CA GLU A 50 -5.08 12.21 11.68
C GLU A 50 -4.28 10.91 11.88
N ASN A 51 -4.82 9.96 12.64
CA ASN A 51 -4.17 8.67 12.82
C ASN A 51 -4.27 7.84 11.52
N PRO A 52 -3.17 7.23 11.02
CA PRO A 52 -3.20 6.39 9.81
C PRO A 52 -4.22 5.26 9.87
N HIS A 53 -4.45 4.65 11.04
CA HIS A 53 -5.47 3.61 11.21
C HIS A 53 -6.89 4.14 10.94
N GLN A 54 -7.17 5.41 11.26
CA GLN A 54 -8.46 6.03 10.95
C GLN A 54 -8.62 6.24 9.44
N ALA A 55 -7.55 6.68 8.77
CA ALA A 55 -7.54 6.81 7.31
C ALA A 55 -7.76 5.46 6.61
N ILE A 56 -7.00 4.43 7.02
CA ILE A 56 -7.09 3.08 6.47
C ILE A 56 -8.46 2.46 6.75
N LYS A 57 -9.01 2.64 7.96
CA LYS A 57 -10.37 2.18 8.28
C LYS A 57 -11.39 2.82 7.34
N ARG A 58 -11.28 4.13 7.10
CA ARG A 58 -12.17 4.84 6.15
C ARG A 58 -12.04 4.29 4.74
N PHE A 59 -10.84 3.94 4.30
CA PHE A 59 -10.63 3.33 2.99
C PHE A 59 -11.31 1.97 2.85
N LEU A 60 -11.28 1.15 3.91
CA LEU A 60 -12.02 -0.11 3.98
C LEU A 60 -13.54 0.12 3.98
N ASP A 61 -14.03 1.03 4.84
CA ASP A 61 -15.45 1.36 4.94
C ASP A 61 -16.02 1.89 3.60
N GLN A 62 -15.19 2.56 2.79
CA GLN A 62 -15.55 3.07 1.46
C GLN A 62 -15.23 2.12 0.30
N GLY A 63 -14.75 0.91 0.59
CA GLY A 63 -14.52 -0.13 -0.43
C GLY A 63 -13.34 0.13 -1.38
N VAL A 64 -12.47 1.11 -1.10
CA VAL A 64 -11.26 1.37 -1.91
C VAL A 64 -10.06 0.52 -1.46
N LEU A 65 -10.13 -0.07 -0.27
CA LEU A 65 -9.25 -1.16 0.16
C LEU A 65 -10.07 -2.42 0.43
N MET A 66 -9.42 -3.56 0.31
CA MET A 66 -9.96 -4.87 0.68
C MET A 66 -8.90 -5.74 1.35
N GLN A 67 -9.35 -6.79 2.03
CA GLN A 67 -8.44 -7.81 2.55
C GLN A 67 -7.82 -8.60 1.38
N ALA A 68 -6.49 -8.76 1.41
CA ALA A 68 -5.77 -9.51 0.41
C ALA A 68 -6.11 -11.01 0.50
N ASP A 69 -6.10 -11.70 -0.64
CA ASP A 69 -6.31 -13.14 -0.70
C ASP A 69 -5.13 -13.93 -0.10
N LEU A 70 -5.29 -15.25 0.04
CA LEU A 70 -4.27 -16.13 0.61
C LEU A 70 -2.93 -16.02 -0.15
N ARG A 71 -2.98 -15.88 -1.48
CA ARG A 71 -1.78 -15.81 -2.32
C ARG A 71 -0.98 -14.55 -2.02
N ALA A 72 -1.65 -13.40 -1.98
CA ALA A 72 -1.06 -12.10 -1.67
C ALA A 72 -0.59 -12.01 -0.21
N GLN A 73 -1.31 -12.63 0.73
CA GLN A 73 -0.86 -12.74 2.14
C GLN A 73 0.45 -13.52 2.26
N LEU A 74 0.56 -14.66 1.56
CA LEU A 74 1.80 -15.46 1.53
C LEU A 74 2.94 -14.71 0.85
N ASP A 75 2.64 -13.99 -0.23
CA ASP A 75 3.64 -13.19 -0.94
C ASP A 75 4.16 -12.04 -0.06
N TYR A 76 3.29 -11.37 0.69
CA TYR A 76 3.70 -10.36 1.66
C TYR A 76 4.55 -10.96 2.79
N LYS A 77 4.10 -12.06 3.39
CA LYS A 77 4.70 -12.61 4.61
C LYS A 77 6.06 -13.27 4.39
N PHE A 78 6.22 -14.04 3.31
CA PHE A 78 7.36 -14.93 3.15
C PHE A 78 8.30 -14.49 2.02
N LYS A 79 9.60 -14.64 2.27
CA LYS A 79 10.64 -14.55 1.25
C LYS A 79 10.68 -15.83 0.42
N ALA A 80 11.23 -15.74 -0.79
CA ALA A 80 11.36 -16.89 -1.69
C ALA A 80 12.16 -18.05 -1.06
N VAL A 81 13.14 -17.76 -0.20
CA VAL A 81 13.94 -18.78 0.50
C VAL A 81 13.07 -19.59 1.47
N GLU A 82 12.26 -18.93 2.29
CA GLU A 82 11.36 -19.57 3.25
C GLU A 82 10.31 -20.45 2.54
N LEU A 83 9.76 -19.97 1.42
CA LEU A 83 8.84 -20.75 0.59
C LEU A 83 9.50 -22.01 0.03
N LYS A 84 10.75 -21.91 -0.43
CA LYS A 84 11.52 -23.09 -0.90
C LYS A 84 11.75 -24.08 0.22
N GLU A 85 12.05 -23.64 1.43
CA GLU A 85 12.20 -24.53 2.59
C GLU A 85 10.90 -25.27 2.92
N MET A 86 9.76 -24.56 2.89
CA MET A 86 8.45 -25.18 3.08
C MET A 86 8.13 -26.24 2.02
N LEU A 87 8.52 -26.00 0.77
CA LEU A 87 8.37 -26.98 -0.32
C LEU A 87 9.29 -28.19 -0.15
N LYS A 88 10.57 -27.98 0.22
CA LYS A 88 11.51 -29.09 0.50
C LYS A 88 11.00 -30.01 1.60
N LYS A 89 10.49 -29.45 2.70
CA LYS A 89 9.90 -30.23 3.81
C LYS A 89 8.73 -31.10 3.38
N ARG A 90 8.08 -30.77 2.25
CA ARG A 90 6.97 -31.50 1.65
C ARG A 90 7.39 -32.39 0.47
N GLY A 91 8.69 -32.48 0.17
CA GLY A 91 9.19 -33.23 -0.99
C GLY A 91 8.80 -32.64 -2.35
N LEU A 92 8.44 -31.35 -2.40
CA LEU A 92 7.97 -30.68 -3.62
C LEU A 92 9.10 -29.93 -4.32
N SER A 93 8.96 -29.76 -5.64
CA SER A 93 9.92 -28.99 -6.44
C SER A 93 10.03 -27.53 -5.98
N VAL A 94 11.28 -27.04 -5.91
CA VAL A 94 11.64 -25.68 -5.48
C VAL A 94 12.05 -24.75 -6.62
N SER A 95 11.91 -25.20 -7.87
CA SER A 95 12.16 -24.37 -9.04
C SER A 95 10.96 -23.45 -9.35
N GLY A 96 11.24 -22.40 -10.11
CA GLY A 96 10.27 -21.39 -10.52
C GLY A 96 10.42 -20.05 -9.81
N ARG A 97 9.57 -19.10 -10.21
CA ARG A 97 9.46 -17.78 -9.59
C ARG A 97 8.67 -17.89 -8.29
N LYS A 98 8.74 -16.86 -7.44
CA LYS A 98 8.09 -16.83 -6.13
C LYS A 98 6.59 -17.17 -6.19
N GLY A 99 5.87 -16.63 -7.18
CA GLY A 99 4.44 -16.92 -7.39
C GLY A 99 4.15 -18.40 -7.66
N ASP A 100 5.04 -19.10 -8.38
CA ASP A 100 4.91 -20.53 -8.66
C ASP A 100 5.08 -21.36 -7.39
N LEU A 101 6.02 -20.95 -6.52
CA LEU A 101 6.27 -21.59 -5.23
C LEU A 101 5.04 -21.47 -4.32
N ILE A 102 4.45 -20.27 -4.25
CA ILE A 102 3.23 -20.01 -3.47
C ILE A 102 2.07 -20.86 -3.98
N GLN A 103 1.84 -20.86 -5.30
CA GLN A 103 0.76 -21.64 -5.90
C GLN A 103 0.91 -23.14 -5.58
N ARG A 104 2.12 -23.67 -5.68
CA ARG A 104 2.41 -25.07 -5.36
C ARG A 104 2.16 -25.39 -3.89
N LEU A 105 2.53 -24.50 -2.98
CA LEU A 105 2.22 -24.65 -1.55
C LEU A 105 0.73 -24.62 -1.27
N ILE A 106 -0.02 -23.69 -1.88
CA ILE A 106 -1.47 -23.61 -1.72
C ILE A 106 -2.15 -24.89 -2.24
N GLN A 107 -1.72 -25.41 -3.39
CA GLN A 107 -2.29 -26.62 -3.98
C GLN A 107 -2.01 -27.86 -3.12
N ALA A 108 -0.80 -27.98 -2.58
CA ALA A 108 -0.40 -29.15 -1.79
C ALA A 108 -0.90 -29.12 -0.35
N ASP A 109 -1.02 -27.92 0.25
CA ASP A 109 -1.39 -27.74 1.66
C ASP A 109 -2.16 -26.43 1.89
N PRO A 110 -3.43 -26.34 1.44
CA PRO A 110 -4.22 -25.11 1.58
C PRO A 110 -4.43 -24.71 3.04
N GLN A 111 -4.66 -25.69 3.93
CA GLN A 111 -4.97 -25.41 5.34
C GLN A 111 -3.72 -25.00 6.11
N GLY A 112 -2.59 -25.66 5.90
CA GLY A 112 -1.32 -25.25 6.49
C GLY A 112 -0.90 -23.85 6.04
N MET A 113 -1.16 -23.49 4.78
CA MET A 113 -0.90 -22.14 4.29
C MET A 113 -1.83 -21.09 4.91
N LYS A 114 -3.13 -21.38 5.05
CA LYS A 114 -4.07 -20.51 5.79
C LYS A 114 -3.62 -20.31 7.24
N GLN A 115 -3.22 -21.38 7.91
CA GLN A 115 -2.72 -21.31 9.29
C GLN A 115 -1.43 -20.50 9.38
N ALA A 116 -0.52 -20.65 8.40
CA ALA A 116 0.75 -19.95 8.36
C ALA A 116 0.59 -18.42 8.24
N VAL A 117 -0.53 -17.91 7.74
CA VAL A 117 -0.87 -16.48 7.68
C VAL A 117 -2.00 -16.10 8.63
N SER A 118 -2.42 -16.99 9.53
CA SER A 118 -3.46 -16.69 10.52
C SER A 118 -3.05 -15.49 11.39
N GLY A 119 -4.02 -14.60 11.66
CA GLY A 119 -3.80 -13.35 12.40
C GLY A 119 -3.14 -12.23 11.60
N LEU A 120 -2.67 -12.48 10.37
CA LEU A 120 -2.11 -11.44 9.51
C LEU A 120 -3.21 -10.75 8.70
N THR A 121 -3.43 -9.45 8.94
CA THR A 121 -4.34 -8.63 8.13
C THR A 121 -3.56 -7.86 7.09
N VAL A 122 -3.47 -8.42 5.88
CA VAL A 122 -2.91 -7.73 4.72
C VAL A 122 -4.03 -7.09 3.92
N LEU A 123 -3.85 -5.84 3.54
CA LEU A 123 -4.77 -5.06 2.72
C LEU A 123 -4.16 -4.76 1.36
N ILE A 124 -5.00 -4.61 0.36
CA ILE A 124 -4.65 -4.20 -1.00
C ILE A 124 -5.77 -3.31 -1.57
N CYS A 125 -5.45 -2.46 -2.54
CA CYS A 125 -6.45 -1.73 -3.29
C CYS A 125 -7.49 -2.68 -3.91
N SER A 126 -8.76 -2.29 -3.85
CA SER A 126 -9.77 -2.81 -4.79
C SER A 126 -9.51 -2.23 -6.19
N GLU A 127 -10.25 -2.68 -7.20
CA GLU A 127 -10.17 -2.12 -8.56
C GLU A 127 -10.38 -0.60 -8.57
N GLN A 128 -11.41 -0.13 -7.87
CA GLN A 128 -11.67 1.31 -7.70
C GLN A 128 -10.52 2.01 -6.96
N GLY A 129 -10.01 1.41 -5.88
CA GLY A 129 -8.88 1.96 -5.14
C GLY A 129 -7.61 2.07 -5.98
N GLN A 130 -7.38 1.09 -6.84
CA GLN A 130 -6.24 1.02 -7.76
C GLN A 130 -6.34 2.16 -8.77
N GLU A 131 -7.50 2.36 -9.41
CA GLU A 131 -7.71 3.46 -10.34
C GLU A 131 -7.41 4.82 -9.70
N ILE A 132 -7.92 5.07 -8.50
CA ILE A 132 -7.67 6.35 -7.77
C ILE A 132 -6.17 6.53 -7.49
N ALA A 133 -5.52 5.48 -6.97
CA ALA A 133 -4.11 5.52 -6.61
C ALA A 133 -3.20 5.71 -7.84
N GLU A 134 -3.47 5.00 -8.93
CA GLU A 134 -2.70 5.10 -10.18
C GLU A 134 -2.88 6.46 -10.84
N ASN A 135 -4.11 6.99 -10.88
CA ASN A 135 -4.38 8.33 -11.38
C ASN A 135 -3.63 9.41 -10.58
N TYR A 136 -3.60 9.29 -9.25
CA TYR A 136 -2.80 10.18 -8.40
C TYR A 136 -1.31 10.12 -8.76
N LEU A 137 -0.73 8.91 -8.85
CA LEU A 137 0.69 8.74 -9.16
C LEU A 137 1.06 9.22 -10.56
N ALA A 138 0.17 9.03 -11.54
CA ALA A 138 0.35 9.52 -12.90
C ALA A 138 0.41 11.06 -12.94
N ASN A 139 -0.50 11.70 -12.19
CA ASN A 139 -0.55 13.16 -12.06
C ASN A 139 0.70 13.71 -11.36
N GLU A 140 1.12 13.13 -10.24
CA GLU A 140 2.35 13.51 -9.53
C GLU A 140 3.59 13.37 -10.44
N LYS A 141 3.67 12.27 -11.21
CA LYS A 141 4.75 12.05 -12.16
C LYS A 141 4.74 13.05 -13.31
N ALA A 142 3.56 13.47 -13.78
CA ALA A 142 3.44 14.50 -14.81
C ALA A 142 3.85 15.88 -14.28
N GLN A 143 3.36 16.27 -13.11
CA GLN A 143 3.74 17.53 -12.46
C GLN A 143 5.24 17.61 -12.20
N ARG A 144 5.81 16.54 -11.63
CA ARG A 144 7.26 16.43 -11.39
C ARG A 144 8.05 16.63 -12.69
N ARG A 145 7.67 15.94 -13.76
CA ARG A 145 8.34 16.08 -15.07
C ARG A 145 8.26 17.50 -15.63
N ASN A 146 7.11 18.18 -15.49
CA ASN A 146 6.94 19.56 -15.94
C ASN A 146 7.88 20.51 -15.18
N VAL A 147 7.95 20.38 -13.86
CA VAL A 147 8.86 21.19 -13.02
C VAL A 147 10.32 20.90 -13.36
N GLU A 148 10.69 19.63 -13.50
CA GLU A 148 12.04 19.22 -13.90
C GLU A 148 12.43 19.83 -15.27
N GLN A 149 11.53 19.78 -16.27
CA GLN A 149 11.77 20.40 -17.58
C GLN A 149 11.93 21.91 -17.50
N GLN A 150 11.12 22.60 -16.69
CA GLN A 150 11.23 24.04 -16.47
C GLN A 150 12.58 24.40 -15.83
N VAL A 151 12.98 23.69 -14.77
CA VAL A 151 14.27 23.87 -14.09
C VAL A 151 15.41 23.64 -15.09
N MET A 152 15.38 22.56 -15.86
CA MET A 152 16.39 22.29 -16.89
C MET A 152 16.44 23.38 -17.97
N GLY A 153 15.29 23.96 -18.33
CA GLY A 153 15.21 25.13 -19.21
C GLY A 153 15.91 26.36 -18.63
N TYR A 154 15.66 26.67 -17.35
CA TYR A 154 16.33 27.77 -16.65
C TYR A 154 17.84 27.58 -16.52
N LEU A 155 18.28 26.35 -16.24
CA LEU A 155 19.70 26.00 -16.19
C LEU A 155 20.38 26.21 -17.56
N ARG A 156 19.77 25.74 -18.65
CA ARG A 156 20.27 25.96 -20.03
C ARG A 156 20.38 27.44 -20.37
N GLN A 157 19.45 28.26 -19.88
CA GLN A 157 19.43 29.71 -20.12
C GLN A 157 20.31 30.51 -19.15
N ARG A 158 21.09 29.86 -18.27
CA ARG A 158 21.90 30.49 -17.22
C ARG A 158 21.13 31.49 -16.34
N LYS A 159 19.81 31.30 -16.19
CA LYS A 159 18.94 32.23 -15.45
C LYS A 159 19.20 32.26 -13.94
N PHE A 160 20.05 31.38 -13.42
CA PHE A 160 20.51 31.38 -12.03
C PHE A 160 21.67 32.36 -11.77
N GLN A 161 22.27 32.96 -12.80
CA GLN A 161 23.39 33.93 -12.66
C GLN A 161 22.92 35.39 -12.52
N ARG A 162 21.61 35.63 -12.42
CA ARG A 162 21.01 36.98 -12.33
C ARG A 162 20.31 37.25 -10.99
N CYS A 163 20.58 36.45 -9.97
CA CYS A 163 20.12 36.68 -8.60
C CYS A 163 21.20 37.41 -7.80
#